data_AF-A0A1G9C222-F1
#
_entry.id   AF-A0A1G9C222-F1
#
_cell.length_a   1.000
_cell.length_b   1.000
_cell.length_c   1.000
_cell.angle_alpha   90.00
_cell.angle_beta   90.00
_cell.angle_gamma   90.00
#
_symmetry.space_group_name_H-M   'P 1'
#
loop_
_entity.id
_entity.type
_entity.pdbx_description
1 polymer ?
#
loop_
_entity_poly.entity_id
_entity_poly.type
_entity_poly.pdbx_seq_one_letter_code
_entity_poly.pdbx_strand_id
1 'polypeptide(L)'
;MENSELIEIPKYKVYKDRAIWVGTFLGGPLVAGYLIAENFKAFGEPEKAKKTWIISIGVTILIFGGLLLIPENAKIPNQIIPIVYTVIAYYCLIHFQGQKINNHIERNGELYGWWRIIAIGIIGVIVTLVTFVSIGLLSDTISSPTNNLPTEITMKYGKMNHEIVFDSQNVSKKEADEIAKGFTKTTFFDLAITKYVYLKKEGSDYIISISCDESIKTDNGMEAVFGELRNDMQKLYPSNKIKFNLVVGNLDNIVKKLE
;
A
#
# COMPACT_ATOMS: atom_id res chain seq x y z
N MET A 1 51.00 2.33 -50.15
CA MET A 1 51.06 1.63 -48.86
C MET A 1 49.94 2.20 -48.03
N GLU A 2 48.85 1.45 -47.96
CA GLU A 2 47.62 1.83 -47.28
C GLU A 2 47.85 1.70 -45.78
N ASN A 3 47.75 2.80 -45.04
CA ASN A 3 47.81 2.81 -43.58
C ASN A 3 46.58 2.05 -43.08
N SER A 4 46.72 0.75 -42.77
CA SER A 4 45.73 0.04 -41.97
C SER A 4 45.80 0.59 -40.54
N GLU A 5 45.07 1.66 -40.27
CA GLU A 5 44.79 2.05 -38.89
C GLU A 5 44.16 0.82 -38.21
N LEU A 6 44.89 0.23 -37.27
CA LEU A 6 44.41 -0.88 -36.46
C LEU A 6 43.14 -0.38 -35.76
N ILE A 7 41.97 -0.86 -36.19
CA ILE A 7 40.70 -0.52 -35.57
C ILE A 7 40.75 -1.09 -34.14
N GLU A 8 40.97 -0.22 -33.16
CA GLU A 8 41.01 -0.63 -31.76
C GLU A 8 39.62 -1.10 -31.33
N ILE A 9 39.52 -2.39 -31.00
CA ILE A 9 38.28 -3.01 -30.55
C ILE A 9 37.92 -2.44 -29.17
N PRO A 10 36.73 -1.82 -29.00
CA PRO A 10 36.32 -1.30 -27.70
C PRO A 10 36.28 -2.40 -26.62
N LYS A 11 36.97 -2.16 -25.50
CA LYS A 11 37.06 -3.13 -24.38
C LYS A 11 35.85 -3.09 -23.44
N TYR A 12 34.97 -2.11 -23.57
CA TYR A 12 33.77 -1.95 -22.75
C TYR A 12 32.52 -2.48 -23.47
N LYS A 13 31.44 -2.70 -22.71
CA LYS A 13 30.15 -3.13 -23.26
C LYS A 13 29.13 -2.01 -23.12
N VAL A 14 28.18 -1.97 -24.06
CA VAL A 14 27.10 -0.98 -24.04
C VAL A 14 25.72 -1.64 -24.22
N TYR A 15 24.70 -0.93 -23.81
CA TYR A 15 23.30 -1.26 -24.06
C TYR A 15 22.82 -0.58 -25.35
N LYS A 16 21.95 -1.25 -26.10
CA LYS A 16 21.33 -0.75 -27.33
C LYS A 16 19.82 -0.93 -27.26
N ASP A 17 19.05 -0.23 -28.10
CA ASP A 17 17.63 -0.35 -28.46
C ASP A 17 16.82 -1.38 -27.65
N ARG A 18 17.06 -2.69 -27.87
CA ARG A 18 16.32 -3.78 -27.20
C ARG A 18 16.47 -3.76 -25.67
N ALA A 19 17.62 -3.38 -25.16
CA ALA A 19 17.85 -3.21 -23.73
C ALA A 19 16.97 -2.11 -23.14
N ILE A 20 16.80 -0.98 -23.84
CA ILE A 20 15.92 0.09 -23.39
C ILE A 20 14.47 -0.36 -23.45
N TRP A 21 14.02 -0.99 -24.54
CA TRP A 21 12.65 -1.49 -24.63
C TRP A 21 12.32 -2.49 -23.52
N VAL A 22 13.12 -3.54 -23.38
CA VAL A 22 12.83 -4.63 -22.43
C VAL A 22 13.08 -4.18 -20.99
N GLY A 23 14.24 -3.56 -20.72
CA GLY A 23 14.63 -3.16 -19.38
C GLY A 23 13.73 -2.07 -18.81
N THR A 24 13.41 -1.06 -19.61
CA THR A 24 12.54 0.05 -19.18
C THR A 24 11.10 -0.41 -19.00
N PHE A 25 10.55 -1.18 -19.94
CA PHE A 25 9.19 -1.69 -19.82
C PHE A 25 9.01 -2.60 -18.60
N LEU A 26 10.02 -3.43 -18.29
CA LEU A 26 9.99 -4.34 -17.16
C LEU A 26 10.22 -3.63 -15.82
N GLY A 27 11.22 -2.75 -15.75
CA GLY A 27 11.73 -2.19 -14.49
C GLY A 27 11.46 -0.70 -14.27
N GLY A 28 10.82 -0.02 -15.21
CA GLY A 28 10.42 1.38 -15.13
C GLY A 28 11.49 2.41 -15.50
N PRO A 29 11.18 3.71 -15.32
CA PRO A 29 12.03 4.83 -15.73
C PRO A 29 13.40 4.84 -15.04
N LEU A 30 13.49 4.30 -13.82
CA LEU A 30 14.76 4.19 -13.09
C LEU A 30 15.74 3.23 -13.79
N VAL A 31 15.23 2.11 -14.33
CA VAL A 31 16.04 1.18 -15.12
C VAL A 31 16.47 1.81 -16.44
N ALA A 32 15.59 2.58 -17.09
CA ALA A 32 15.98 3.36 -18.27
C ALA A 32 17.16 4.29 -17.96
N GLY A 33 17.08 5.00 -16.83
CA GLY A 33 18.15 5.86 -16.32
C GLY A 33 19.46 5.10 -16.11
N TYR A 34 19.42 3.95 -15.44
CA TYR A 34 20.58 3.09 -15.24
C TYR A 34 21.24 2.71 -16.57
N LEU A 35 20.47 2.19 -17.53
CA LEU A 35 21.00 1.69 -18.81
C LEU A 35 21.66 2.81 -19.62
N ILE A 36 21.02 3.98 -19.69
CA ILE A 36 21.55 5.16 -20.39
C ILE A 36 22.79 5.71 -19.66
N ALA A 37 22.77 5.75 -18.32
CA ALA A 37 23.89 6.25 -17.53
C ALA A 37 25.13 5.35 -17.66
N GLU A 38 24.96 4.02 -17.66
CA GLU A 38 26.06 3.07 -17.86
C GLU A 38 26.70 3.23 -19.24
N ASN A 39 25.92 3.49 -20.29
CA ASN A 39 26.46 3.82 -21.60
C ASN A 39 27.29 5.11 -21.57
N PHE A 40 26.80 6.17 -20.92
CA PHE A 40 27.58 7.41 -20.79
C PHE A 40 28.91 7.18 -20.07
N LYS A 41 28.93 6.34 -19.01
CA LYS A 41 30.19 5.96 -18.35
C LYS A 41 31.11 5.20 -19.30
N ALA A 42 30.58 4.24 -20.06
CA ALA A 42 31.34 3.47 -21.04
C ALA A 42 31.95 4.37 -22.14
N PHE A 43 31.24 5.43 -22.54
CA PHE A 43 31.72 6.44 -23.48
C PHE A 43 32.62 7.53 -22.86
N GLY A 44 33.02 7.39 -21.59
CA GLY A 44 33.90 8.36 -20.91
C GLY A 44 33.21 9.67 -20.54
N GLU A 45 31.88 9.68 -20.37
CA GLU A 45 31.07 10.87 -20.07
C GLU A 45 30.37 10.77 -18.68
N PRO A 46 31.12 10.65 -17.57
CA PRO A 46 30.54 10.43 -16.24
C PRO A 46 29.64 11.58 -15.77
N GLU A 47 29.89 12.82 -16.21
CA GLU A 47 29.04 13.96 -15.89
C GLU A 47 27.64 13.85 -16.53
N LYS A 48 27.56 13.30 -17.75
CA LYS A 48 26.26 13.00 -18.38
C LYS A 48 25.56 11.86 -17.65
N ALA A 49 26.29 10.84 -17.22
CA ALA A 49 25.74 9.74 -16.42
C ALA A 49 25.12 10.24 -15.09
N LYS A 50 25.78 11.15 -14.38
CA LYS A 50 25.25 11.78 -13.16
C LYS A 50 23.94 12.53 -13.44
N LYS A 51 23.92 13.35 -14.50
CA LYS A 51 22.71 14.06 -14.93
C LYS A 51 21.57 13.11 -15.28
N THR A 52 21.86 12.00 -15.97
CA THR A 52 20.87 10.97 -16.28
C THR A 52 20.25 10.36 -15.02
N TRP A 53 21.05 10.10 -13.98
CA TRP A 53 20.53 9.61 -12.70
C TRP A 53 19.60 10.62 -12.03
N ILE A 54 20.00 11.90 -11.95
CA ILE A 54 19.18 12.95 -11.35
C ILE A 54 17.83 13.06 -12.09
N ILE A 55 17.88 13.10 -13.42
CA ILE A 55 16.67 13.21 -14.25
C ILE A 55 15.79 11.96 -14.09
N SER A 56 16.36 10.76 -14.16
CA SER A 56 15.58 9.51 -14.07
C SER A 56 14.94 9.32 -12.71
N ILE A 57 15.63 9.67 -11.62
CA ILE A 57 15.04 9.67 -10.26
C ILE A 57 13.89 10.68 -10.19
N GLY A 58 14.10 11.92 -10.67
CA GLY A 58 13.05 12.94 -10.69
C GLY A 58 11.83 12.53 -11.52
N VAL A 59 12.04 11.94 -12.70
CA VAL A 59 10.97 11.42 -13.57
C VAL A 59 10.26 10.23 -12.92
N THR A 60 10.98 9.35 -12.24
CA THR A 60 10.38 8.23 -11.49
C THR A 60 9.46 8.76 -10.40
N ILE A 61 9.93 9.70 -9.58
CA ILE A 61 9.12 10.33 -8.54
C ILE A 61 7.91 11.04 -9.15
N LEU A 62 8.08 11.77 -10.25
CA LEU A 62 6.99 12.48 -10.92
C LEU A 62 5.92 11.51 -11.45
N ILE A 63 6.33 10.45 -12.15
CA ILE A 63 5.40 9.49 -12.75
C ILE A 63 4.63 8.75 -11.65
N PHE A 64 5.34 8.14 -10.70
CA PHE A 64 4.71 7.33 -9.66
C PHE A 64 4.00 8.18 -8.59
N GLY A 65 4.52 9.37 -8.26
CA GLY A 65 3.82 10.34 -7.42
C GLY A 65 2.54 10.85 -8.09
N GLY A 66 2.58 11.10 -9.40
CA GLY A 66 1.39 11.45 -10.19
C GLY A 66 0.36 10.33 -10.25
N LEU A 67 0.80 9.07 -10.32
CA LEU A 67 -0.08 7.89 -10.28
C LEU A 67 -0.94 7.84 -9.00
N LEU A 68 -0.40 8.27 -7.85
CA LEU A 68 -1.15 8.33 -6.58
C LEU A 68 -2.24 9.41 -6.57
N LEU A 69 -2.18 10.39 -7.48
CA LEU A 69 -3.17 11.45 -7.61
C LEU A 69 -4.29 11.09 -8.60
N ILE A 70 -4.16 9.98 -9.32
CA ILE A 70 -5.16 9.53 -10.29
C ILE A 70 -6.34 8.93 -9.50
N PRO A 71 -7.57 9.46 -9.66
CA PRO A 71 -8.74 8.91 -8.97
C PRO A 71 -9.05 7.49 -9.44
N GLU A 72 -9.56 6.64 -8.55
CA GLU A 72 -9.84 5.21 -8.85
C GLU A 72 -10.85 5.00 -9.99
N ASN A 73 -11.69 6.00 -10.28
CA ASN A 73 -12.68 5.94 -11.36
C ASN A 73 -12.09 6.26 -12.76
N ALA A 74 -10.81 6.64 -12.85
CA ALA A 74 -10.16 6.95 -14.10
C ALA A 74 -9.90 5.66 -14.91
N LYS A 75 -10.49 5.58 -16.11
CA LYS A 75 -10.33 4.43 -17.02
C LYS A 75 -9.08 4.58 -17.90
N ILE A 76 -7.91 4.53 -17.30
CA ILE A 76 -6.63 4.58 -18.04
C ILE A 76 -6.08 3.15 -18.16
N PRO A 77 -5.86 2.61 -19.37
CA PRO A 77 -5.23 1.31 -19.54
C PRO A 77 -3.82 1.28 -18.92
N ASN A 78 -3.56 0.25 -18.11
CA ASN A 78 -2.34 0.11 -17.31
C ASN A 78 -1.05 0.10 -18.14
N GLN A 79 -1.12 -0.20 -19.44
CA GLN A 79 0.04 -0.24 -20.33
C GLN A 79 0.42 1.12 -20.92
N ILE A 80 -0.48 2.12 -20.92
CA ILE A 80 -0.20 3.41 -21.57
C ILE A 80 1.00 4.10 -20.93
N ILE A 81 1.01 4.19 -19.59
CA ILE A 81 2.09 4.86 -18.86
C ILE A 81 3.44 4.15 -19.12
N PRO A 82 3.56 2.80 -18.98
CA PRO A 82 4.73 2.05 -19.40
C PRO A 82 5.22 2.30 -20.81
N ILE A 83 4.31 2.29 -21.78
CA ILE A 83 4.66 2.49 -23.19
C ILE A 83 5.22 3.90 -23.40
N VAL A 84 4.54 4.92 -22.84
CA VAL A 84 4.93 6.33 -23.02
C VAL A 84 6.34 6.59 -22.47
N TYR A 85 6.63 6.21 -21.23
CA TYR A 85 7.97 6.47 -20.69
C TYR A 85 9.04 5.61 -21.40
N THR A 86 8.70 4.43 -21.91
CA THR A 86 9.63 3.57 -22.66
C THR A 86 9.98 4.19 -24.01
N VAL A 87 8.99 4.73 -24.73
CA VAL A 87 9.20 5.45 -25.99
C VAL A 87 10.09 6.67 -25.78
N ILE A 88 9.84 7.45 -24.72
CA ILE A 88 10.66 8.62 -24.38
C ILE A 88 12.10 8.19 -24.07
N ALA A 89 12.29 7.16 -23.25
CA ALA A 89 13.61 6.63 -22.93
C ALA A 89 14.37 6.14 -24.17
N TYR A 90 13.67 5.43 -25.07
CA TYR A 90 14.22 4.97 -26.33
C TYR A 90 14.66 6.16 -27.21
N TYR A 91 13.81 7.18 -27.33
CA TYR A 91 14.16 8.40 -28.04
C TYR A 91 15.40 9.08 -27.44
N CYS A 92 15.49 9.19 -26.11
CA CYS A 92 16.67 9.74 -25.44
C CYS A 92 17.94 8.93 -25.75
N LEU A 93 17.87 7.59 -25.74
CA LEU A 93 19.02 6.75 -26.11
C LEU A 93 19.51 7.09 -27.52
N ILE A 94 18.61 7.04 -28.51
CA ILE A 94 18.99 7.27 -29.91
C ILE A 94 19.53 8.69 -30.10
N HIS A 95 18.84 9.69 -29.55
CA HIS A 95 19.21 11.09 -29.71
C HIS A 95 20.57 11.42 -29.10
N PHE A 96 20.88 10.91 -27.90
CA PHE A 96 22.12 11.27 -27.21
C PHE A 96 23.28 10.30 -27.42
N GLN A 97 23.00 9.03 -27.73
CA GLN A 97 24.00 7.97 -27.75
C GLN A 97 24.00 7.14 -29.05
N GLY A 98 23.01 7.31 -29.93
CA GLY A 98 22.85 6.48 -31.13
C GLY A 98 24.10 6.42 -32.02
N GLN A 99 24.71 7.56 -32.32
CA GLN A 99 25.96 7.60 -33.12
C GLN A 99 27.11 6.85 -32.43
N LYS A 100 27.30 7.03 -31.12
CA LYS A 100 28.37 6.36 -30.37
C LYS A 100 28.15 4.85 -30.28
N ILE A 101 26.90 4.44 -30.09
CA ILE A 101 26.52 3.02 -30.08
C ILE A 101 26.77 2.39 -31.46
N ASN A 102 26.44 3.08 -32.55
CA ASN A 102 26.72 2.57 -33.90
C ASN A 102 28.21 2.47 -34.17
N ASN A 103 28.99 3.51 -33.88
CA ASN A 103 30.45 3.48 -34.01
C ASN A 103 31.09 2.36 -33.16
N HIS A 104 30.56 2.09 -31.97
CA HIS A 104 31.00 0.99 -31.11
C HIS A 104 30.80 -0.37 -31.78
N ILE A 105 29.64 -0.58 -32.41
CA ILE A 105 29.28 -1.82 -33.09
C ILE A 105 30.07 -2.00 -34.39
N GLU A 106 30.27 -0.93 -35.16
CA GLU A 106 31.09 -0.94 -36.38
C GLU A 106 32.55 -1.33 -36.09
N ARG A 107 33.04 -1.03 -34.88
CA ARG A 107 34.37 -1.46 -34.40
C ARG A 107 34.36 -2.84 -33.72
N ASN A 108 33.32 -3.65 -33.95
CA ASN A 108 33.11 -4.97 -33.33
C ASN A 108 33.07 -4.95 -31.79
N GLY A 109 32.65 -3.83 -31.19
CA GLY A 109 32.48 -3.71 -29.75
C GLY A 109 31.31 -4.56 -29.25
N GLU A 110 31.47 -5.16 -28.07
CA GLU A 110 30.48 -6.06 -27.50
C GLU A 110 29.28 -5.33 -26.88
N LEU A 111 28.11 -5.98 -26.89
CA LEU A 111 26.89 -5.53 -26.22
C LEU A 111 26.62 -6.36 -24.96
N TYR A 112 25.88 -5.79 -24.02
CA TYR A 112 25.38 -6.57 -22.89
C TYR A 112 24.32 -7.60 -23.31
N GLY A 113 24.40 -8.80 -22.71
CA GLY A 113 23.49 -9.90 -22.97
C GLY A 113 22.11 -9.75 -22.35
N TRP A 114 21.14 -10.49 -22.89
CA TRP A 114 19.72 -10.43 -22.51
C TRP A 114 19.45 -10.73 -21.03
N TRP A 115 20.13 -11.73 -20.47
CA TRP A 115 19.91 -12.12 -19.07
C TRP A 115 20.22 -10.98 -18.10
N ARG A 116 21.26 -10.18 -18.40
CA ARG A 116 21.62 -9.02 -17.58
C ARG A 116 20.52 -7.96 -17.63
N ILE A 117 19.93 -7.71 -18.81
CA ILE A 117 18.85 -6.73 -18.98
C ILE A 117 17.64 -7.15 -18.15
N ILE A 118 17.26 -8.42 -18.21
CA ILE A 118 16.15 -8.97 -17.41
C ILE A 118 16.44 -8.85 -15.92
N ALA A 119 17.64 -9.24 -15.48
CA ALA A 119 18.05 -9.16 -14.08
C ALA A 119 17.99 -7.71 -13.54
N ILE A 120 18.50 -6.74 -14.31
CA ILE A 120 18.41 -5.32 -13.96
C ILE A 120 16.97 -4.85 -13.90
N GLY A 121 16.12 -5.28 -14.82
CA GLY A 121 14.68 -5.00 -14.80
C GLY A 121 14.03 -5.47 -13.50
N ILE A 122 14.27 -6.71 -13.11
CA ILE A 122 13.76 -7.31 -11.85
C ILE A 122 14.27 -6.53 -10.63
N ILE A 123 15.57 -6.20 -10.60
CA ILE A 123 16.14 -5.37 -9.51
C ILE A 123 15.44 -4.01 -9.45
N GLY A 124 15.19 -3.39 -10.61
CA GLY A 124 14.47 -2.11 -10.70
C GLY A 124 13.06 -2.18 -10.14
N VAL A 125 12.33 -3.26 -10.43
CA VAL A 125 11.00 -3.52 -9.84
C VAL A 125 11.09 -3.63 -8.32
N ILE A 126 12.03 -4.44 -7.80
CA ILE A 126 12.20 -4.65 -6.36
C ILE A 126 12.55 -3.33 -5.67
N VAL A 127 13.51 -2.58 -6.19
CA VAL A 127 13.93 -1.28 -5.63
C VAL A 127 12.75 -0.32 -5.60
N THR A 128 11.99 -0.25 -6.70
CA THR A 128 10.81 0.62 -6.80
C THR A 128 9.75 0.21 -5.79
N LEU A 129 9.39 -1.08 -5.74
CA LEU A 129 8.38 -1.61 -4.82
C LEU A 129 8.76 -1.36 -3.37
N VAL A 130 10.00 -1.69 -2.97
CA VAL A 130 10.50 -1.44 -1.61
C VAL A 130 10.41 0.04 -1.27
N THR A 131 10.86 0.92 -2.17
CA THR A 131 10.82 2.37 -1.94
C THR A 131 9.39 2.86 -1.70
N PHE A 132 8.43 2.48 -2.54
CA PHE A 132 7.04 2.93 -2.39
C PHE A 132 6.36 2.32 -1.17
N VAL A 133 6.61 1.04 -0.86
CA VAL A 133 6.08 0.39 0.35
C VAL A 133 6.66 1.06 1.60
N SER A 134 7.96 1.33 1.64
CA SER A 134 8.59 2.04 2.76
C SER A 134 8.01 3.43 2.94
N ILE A 135 7.79 4.18 1.85
CA ILE A 135 7.15 5.50 1.93
C ILE A 135 5.73 5.37 2.47
N GLY A 136 4.92 4.42 1.99
CA GLY A 136 3.56 4.19 2.50
C GLY A 136 3.53 3.91 4.01
N LEU A 137 4.37 2.97 4.47
CA LEU A 137 4.49 2.64 5.89
C LEU A 137 4.96 3.84 6.74
N LEU A 138 5.90 4.62 6.23
CA LEU A 138 6.36 5.85 6.90
C LEU A 138 5.28 6.93 6.90
N SER A 139 4.52 7.08 5.81
CA SER A 139 3.42 8.02 5.70
C SER A 139 2.30 7.69 6.70
N ASP A 140 1.95 6.42 6.90
CA ASP A 140 1.01 5.99 7.93
C ASP A 140 1.52 6.33 9.34
N THR A 141 2.83 6.14 9.56
CA THR A 141 3.50 6.46 10.83
C THR A 141 3.56 7.97 11.09
N ILE A 142 3.78 8.80 10.07
CA ILE A 142 3.89 10.26 10.19
C ILE A 142 2.51 10.92 10.28
N SER A 143 1.53 10.41 9.53
CA SER A 143 0.17 10.94 9.49
C SER A 143 -0.66 10.51 10.70
N SER A 144 -0.20 9.49 11.43
CA SER A 144 -0.71 9.09 12.73
C SER A 144 0.28 9.50 13.83
N PRO A 145 0.29 10.75 14.32
CA PRO A 145 1.16 11.17 15.42
C PRO A 145 0.69 10.62 16.77
N THR A 146 0.30 9.35 16.83
CA THR A 146 0.07 8.59 18.05
C THR A 146 0.88 7.32 17.97
N ASN A 147 1.93 7.26 18.80
CA ASN A 147 2.72 6.07 19.10
C ASN A 147 1.82 4.95 19.65
N ASN A 148 1.09 4.24 18.80
CA ASN A 148 0.25 3.14 19.21
C ASN A 148 0.76 1.87 18.55
N LEU A 149 1.47 1.06 19.33
CA LEU A 149 1.22 -0.39 19.33
C LEU A 149 -0.29 -0.58 19.14
N PRO A 150 -0.80 -1.51 18.31
CA PRO A 150 -2.24 -1.69 18.14
C PRO A 150 -2.90 -1.77 19.52
N THR A 151 -3.62 -0.70 19.88
CA THR A 151 -4.25 -0.59 21.21
C THR A 151 -5.55 -1.34 21.25
N GLU A 152 -6.11 -1.65 20.08
CA GLU A 152 -7.26 -2.53 19.93
C GLU A 152 -6.89 -3.97 20.28
N ILE A 153 -7.54 -4.46 21.34
CA ILE A 153 -7.45 -5.85 21.76
C ILE A 153 -8.75 -6.54 21.38
N THR A 154 -8.65 -7.69 20.72
CA THR A 154 -9.79 -8.60 20.48
C THR A 154 -9.75 -9.72 21.52
N MET A 155 -10.82 -9.89 22.28
CA MET A 155 -11.01 -11.01 23.20
C MET A 155 -12.16 -11.89 22.73
N LYS A 156 -11.97 -13.22 22.81
CA LYS A 156 -12.93 -14.23 22.36
C LYS A 156 -13.58 -14.92 23.55
N TYR A 157 -14.89 -15.12 23.47
CA TYR A 157 -15.72 -15.62 24.57
C TYR A 157 -16.64 -16.75 24.14
N GLY A 158 -16.81 -17.75 25.02
CA GLY A 158 -17.73 -18.87 24.81
C GLY A 158 -17.31 -19.83 23.68
N LYS A 159 -18.16 -20.82 23.38
CA LYS A 159 -17.89 -21.84 22.35
C LYS A 159 -17.99 -21.29 20.93
N MET A 160 -18.81 -20.26 20.72
CA MET A 160 -18.99 -19.60 19.42
C MET A 160 -17.90 -18.56 19.14
N ASN A 161 -16.93 -18.38 20.04
CA ASN A 161 -15.87 -17.37 19.92
C ASN A 161 -16.43 -15.96 19.67
N HIS A 162 -17.44 -15.52 20.45
CA HIS A 162 -17.92 -14.13 20.36
C HIS A 162 -16.78 -13.17 20.64
N GLU A 163 -16.76 -12.05 19.92
CA GLU A 163 -15.63 -11.13 19.95
C GLU A 163 -16.04 -9.80 20.59
N ILE A 164 -15.24 -9.36 21.57
CA ILE A 164 -15.24 -7.98 22.03
C ILE A 164 -13.92 -7.36 21.61
N VAL A 165 -14.01 -6.32 20.78
CA VAL A 165 -12.89 -5.47 20.38
C VAL A 165 -12.94 -4.18 21.19
N PHE A 166 -11.82 -3.75 21.76
CA PHE A 166 -11.77 -2.51 22.56
C PHE A 166 -10.37 -1.90 22.56
N ASP A 167 -10.32 -0.57 22.76
CA ASP A 167 -9.08 0.16 22.95
C ASP A 167 -8.56 0.00 24.39
N SER A 168 -7.41 -0.65 24.53
CA SER A 168 -6.72 -0.90 25.80
C SER A 168 -6.25 0.34 26.54
N GLN A 169 -6.24 1.52 25.90
CA GLN A 169 -5.96 2.79 26.58
C GLN A 169 -7.10 3.20 27.51
N ASN A 170 -8.35 2.83 27.16
CA ASN A 170 -9.55 3.30 27.86
C ASN A 170 -10.35 2.17 28.53
N VAL A 171 -10.14 0.92 28.09
CA VAL A 171 -10.85 -0.25 28.59
C VAL A 171 -9.84 -1.33 28.97
N SER A 172 -9.91 -1.82 30.21
CA SER A 172 -9.09 -2.94 30.67
C SER A 172 -9.68 -4.29 30.24
N LYS A 173 -8.83 -5.31 30.12
CA LYS A 173 -9.26 -6.70 29.84
C LYS A 173 -10.30 -7.21 30.85
N LYS A 174 -10.18 -6.81 32.11
CA LYS A 174 -11.13 -7.17 33.17
C LYS A 174 -12.52 -6.58 32.90
N GLU A 175 -12.59 -5.34 32.44
CA GLU A 175 -13.87 -4.70 32.10
C GLU A 175 -14.50 -5.36 30.86
N ALA A 176 -13.69 -5.72 29.85
CA ALA A 176 -14.16 -6.51 28.72
C ALA A 176 -14.73 -7.87 29.16
N ASP A 177 -14.04 -8.58 30.08
CA ASP A 177 -14.53 -9.84 30.66
C ASP A 177 -15.83 -9.65 31.45
N GLU A 178 -15.97 -8.54 32.15
CA GLU A 178 -17.19 -8.19 32.86
C GLU A 178 -18.34 -7.97 31.87
N ILE A 179 -18.15 -7.18 30.81
CA ILE A 179 -19.16 -6.96 29.77
C ILE A 179 -19.54 -8.27 29.06
N ALA A 180 -18.57 -9.14 28.75
CA ALA A 180 -18.84 -10.45 28.15
C ALA A 180 -19.72 -11.34 29.06
N LYS A 181 -19.50 -11.32 30.38
CA LYS A 181 -20.37 -12.02 31.34
C LYS A 181 -21.79 -11.45 31.33
N GLY A 182 -21.93 -10.13 31.19
CA GLY A 182 -23.23 -9.48 31.03
C GLY A 182 -23.96 -9.97 29.79
N PHE A 183 -23.28 -10.00 28.65
CA PHE A 183 -23.85 -10.53 27.40
C PHE A 183 -24.20 -12.01 27.46
N THR A 184 -23.43 -12.80 28.20
CA THR A 184 -23.75 -14.22 28.43
C THR A 184 -25.01 -14.37 29.30
N LYS A 185 -25.14 -13.57 30.37
CA LYS A 185 -26.30 -13.61 31.27
C LYS A 185 -27.59 -13.15 30.59
N THR A 186 -27.49 -12.18 29.69
CA THR A 186 -28.61 -11.67 28.89
C THR A 186 -28.90 -12.53 27.66
N THR A 187 -28.22 -13.68 27.50
CA THR A 187 -28.35 -14.60 26.36
C THR A 187 -28.01 -14.00 25.00
N PHE A 188 -27.39 -12.81 24.95
CA PHE A 188 -26.91 -12.22 23.71
C PHE A 188 -25.70 -12.97 23.15
N PHE A 189 -24.78 -13.38 24.03
CA PHE A 189 -23.71 -14.33 23.69
C PHE A 189 -24.26 -15.76 23.84
N ASP A 190 -25.01 -16.19 22.84
CA ASP A 190 -25.66 -17.50 22.74
C ASP A 190 -24.81 -18.55 21.99
N LEU A 191 -25.35 -19.75 21.83
CA LEU A 191 -24.71 -20.82 21.04
C LEU A 191 -25.19 -20.88 19.59
N ALA A 192 -25.94 -19.89 19.11
CA ALA A 192 -26.53 -19.90 17.78
C ALA A 192 -25.59 -19.29 16.74
N ILE A 193 -25.14 -18.05 16.97
CA ILE A 193 -24.25 -17.34 16.03
C ILE A 193 -23.18 -16.55 16.76
N THR A 194 -21.98 -16.49 16.17
CA THR A 194 -20.90 -15.62 16.67
C THR A 194 -21.36 -14.17 16.61
N LYS A 195 -21.11 -13.44 17.70
CA LYS A 195 -21.48 -12.03 17.85
C LYS A 195 -20.21 -11.20 17.92
N TYR A 196 -20.28 -9.99 17.38
CA TYR A 196 -19.16 -9.06 17.31
C TYR A 196 -19.59 -7.73 17.93
N VAL A 197 -18.80 -7.25 18.88
CA VAL A 197 -19.11 -6.06 19.66
C VAL A 197 -17.85 -5.22 19.78
N TYR A 198 -18.00 -3.91 19.59
CA TYR A 198 -16.94 -2.95 19.90
C TYR A 198 -17.27 -2.22 21.20
N LEU A 199 -16.36 -2.29 22.18
CA LEU A 199 -16.51 -1.69 23.50
C LEU A 199 -15.60 -0.47 23.63
N LYS A 200 -16.21 0.67 23.95
CA LYS A 200 -15.53 1.92 24.28
C LYS A 200 -15.95 2.36 25.68
N LYS A 201 -15.06 3.04 26.38
CA LYS A 201 -15.37 3.71 27.65
C LYS A 201 -15.10 5.20 27.54
N GLU A 202 -16.07 6.01 27.93
CA GLU A 202 -15.96 7.47 28.00
C GLU A 202 -16.25 7.91 29.44
N GLY A 203 -15.21 8.26 30.19
CA GLY A 203 -15.35 8.52 31.63
C GLY A 203 -15.78 7.25 32.38
N SER A 204 -16.98 7.27 32.96
CA SER A 204 -17.60 6.11 33.62
C SER A 204 -18.52 5.29 32.71
N ASP A 205 -18.82 5.77 31.51
CA ASP A 205 -19.87 5.23 30.66
C ASP A 205 -19.31 4.19 29.69
N TYR A 206 -20.02 3.07 29.53
CA TYR A 206 -19.69 2.07 28.51
C TYR A 206 -20.53 2.32 27.27
N ILE A 207 -19.86 2.55 26.15
CA ILE A 207 -20.45 2.69 24.83
C ILE A 207 -20.16 1.40 24.07
N ILE A 208 -21.21 0.66 23.78
CA ILE A 208 -21.12 -0.65 23.17
C ILE A 208 -21.73 -0.59 21.77
N SER A 209 -20.91 -0.78 20.74
CA SER A 209 -21.35 -0.79 19.35
C SER A 209 -21.61 -2.21 18.88
N ILE A 210 -22.82 -2.48 18.41
CA ILE A 210 -23.29 -3.79 17.98
C ILE A 210 -23.60 -3.73 16.50
N SER A 211 -23.00 -4.62 15.73
CA SER A 211 -23.27 -4.75 14.29
C SER A 211 -24.69 -5.29 14.07
N CYS A 212 -25.42 -4.64 13.19
CA CYS A 212 -26.79 -4.98 12.83
C CYS A 212 -27.05 -4.79 11.32
N ASP A 213 -28.19 -5.26 10.87
CA ASP A 213 -28.66 -5.08 9.49
C ASP A 213 -29.44 -3.77 9.32
N GLU A 214 -29.48 -3.22 8.10
CA GLU A 214 -30.19 -1.96 7.80
C GLU A 214 -31.68 -1.97 8.13
N SER A 215 -32.30 -3.17 8.17
CA SER A 215 -33.71 -3.35 8.55
C SER A 215 -34.08 -2.74 9.90
N ILE A 216 -33.11 -2.54 10.81
CA ILE A 216 -33.32 -1.85 12.10
C ILE A 216 -33.84 -0.42 11.95
N LYS A 217 -33.61 0.23 10.80
CA LYS A 217 -34.12 1.59 10.53
C LYS A 217 -35.64 1.63 10.36
N THR A 218 -36.24 0.49 10.01
CA THR A 218 -37.67 0.39 9.63
C THR A 218 -38.45 -0.62 10.48
N ASP A 219 -37.77 -1.54 11.16
CA ASP A 219 -38.39 -2.58 11.99
C ASP A 219 -38.35 -2.21 13.48
N ASN A 220 -39.48 -1.68 13.98
CA ASN A 220 -39.65 -1.31 15.39
C ASN A 220 -39.51 -2.52 16.35
N GLY A 221 -39.71 -3.76 15.88
CA GLY A 221 -39.58 -4.96 16.69
C GLY A 221 -38.12 -5.27 17.02
N MET A 222 -37.23 -5.18 16.03
CA MET A 222 -35.79 -5.35 16.22
C MET A 222 -35.21 -4.27 17.14
N GLU A 223 -35.67 -3.02 17.03
CA GLU A 223 -35.27 -1.94 17.93
C GLU A 223 -35.63 -2.25 19.38
N ALA A 224 -36.84 -2.77 19.63
CA ALA A 224 -37.29 -3.14 20.96
C ALA A 224 -36.39 -4.23 21.60
N VAL A 225 -35.97 -5.24 20.82
CA VAL A 225 -35.07 -6.31 21.30
C VAL A 225 -33.73 -5.74 21.78
N PHE A 226 -33.11 -4.84 21.01
CA PHE A 226 -31.86 -4.20 21.44
C PHE A 226 -32.06 -3.25 22.62
N GLY A 227 -33.23 -2.58 22.70
CA GLY A 227 -33.62 -1.77 23.84
C GLY A 227 -33.74 -2.57 25.14
N GLU A 228 -34.41 -3.73 25.08
CA GLU A 228 -34.51 -4.66 26.21
C GLU A 228 -33.14 -5.19 26.63
N LEU A 229 -32.32 -5.64 25.68
CA LEU A 229 -30.95 -6.09 25.95
C LEU A 229 -30.13 -5.00 26.64
N ARG A 230 -30.20 -3.75 26.15
CA ARG A 230 -29.51 -2.62 26.75
C ARG A 230 -29.98 -2.37 28.18
N ASN A 231 -31.29 -2.44 28.43
CA ASN A 231 -31.86 -2.24 29.75
C ASN A 231 -31.45 -3.35 30.73
N ASP A 232 -31.39 -4.60 30.27
CA ASP A 232 -30.92 -5.71 31.09
C ASP A 232 -29.43 -5.61 31.40
N MET A 233 -28.61 -5.17 30.44
CA MET A 233 -27.22 -4.82 30.70
C MET A 233 -27.12 -3.67 31.70
N GLN A 234 -27.95 -2.62 31.59
CA GLN A 234 -27.95 -1.50 32.54
C GLN A 234 -28.26 -1.95 33.98
N LYS A 235 -29.16 -2.92 34.17
CA LYS A 235 -29.46 -3.51 35.50
C LYS A 235 -28.26 -4.24 36.10
N LEU A 236 -27.40 -4.85 35.28
CA LEU A 236 -26.21 -5.56 35.73
C LEU A 236 -25.06 -4.63 36.16
N TYR A 237 -25.01 -3.41 35.62
CA TYR A 237 -23.97 -2.41 35.91
C TYR A 237 -24.58 -1.07 36.34
N PRO A 238 -25.22 -0.98 37.52
CA PRO A 238 -25.95 0.22 37.94
C PRO A 238 -25.05 1.45 38.16
N SER A 239 -23.76 1.24 38.41
CA SER A 239 -22.78 2.30 38.64
C SER A 239 -22.19 2.90 37.34
N ASN A 240 -22.49 2.31 36.18
CA ASN A 240 -21.96 2.73 34.88
C ASN A 240 -23.14 2.90 33.91
N LYS A 241 -23.19 4.00 33.17
CA LYS A 241 -24.20 4.13 32.12
C LYS A 241 -23.83 3.23 30.95
N ILE A 242 -24.74 2.34 30.56
CA ILE A 242 -24.59 1.47 29.38
C ILE A 242 -25.28 2.15 28.21
N LYS A 243 -24.56 2.38 27.11
CA LYS A 243 -25.12 2.96 25.88
C LYS A 243 -24.88 2.00 24.72
N PHE A 244 -25.87 1.77 23.88
CA PHE A 244 -25.69 0.96 22.67
C PHE A 244 -25.69 1.84 21.43
N ASN A 245 -24.72 1.63 20.56
CA ASN A 245 -24.73 2.11 19.19
C ASN A 245 -25.02 0.93 18.26
N LEU A 246 -26.13 0.99 17.53
CA LEU A 246 -26.40 0.02 16.48
C LEU A 246 -25.74 0.54 15.20
N VAL A 247 -24.86 -0.27 14.62
CA VAL A 247 -24.01 0.13 13.49
C VAL A 247 -24.19 -0.79 12.30
N VAL A 248 -24.08 -0.25 11.09
CA VAL A 248 -24.17 -1.00 9.83
C VAL A 248 -22.89 -0.80 9.02
N GLY A 249 -22.18 -1.89 8.72
CA GLY A 249 -20.99 -1.89 7.86
C GLY A 249 -19.71 -1.41 8.57
N ASN A 250 -19.70 -0.20 9.14
CA ASN A 250 -18.57 0.34 9.90
C ASN A 250 -19.02 1.01 11.22
N LEU A 251 -18.07 1.26 12.13
CA LEU A 251 -18.36 1.82 13.46
C LEU A 251 -18.91 3.26 13.42
N ASP A 252 -18.61 4.01 12.36
CA ASP A 252 -19.05 5.40 12.20
C ASP A 252 -20.48 5.53 11.69
N ASN A 253 -20.99 4.51 11.01
CA ASN A 253 -22.36 4.45 10.49
C ASN A 253 -23.34 3.97 11.58
N ILE A 254 -23.53 4.82 12.59
CA ILE A 254 -24.48 4.59 13.68
C ILE A 254 -25.89 4.90 13.18
N VAL A 255 -26.72 3.85 13.09
CA VAL A 255 -28.10 3.95 12.62
C VAL A 255 -29.08 4.21 13.77
N LYS A 256 -28.73 3.82 15.00
CA LYS A 256 -29.51 4.09 16.21
C LYS A 256 -28.64 4.16 17.46
N LYS A 257 -29.02 5.01 18.41
CA LYS A 257 -28.42 5.10 19.75
C LYS A 257 -29.47 4.76 20.81
N LEU A 258 -29.12 3.91 21.77
CA LEU A 258 -29.98 3.51 22.89
C LEU A 258 -29.29 3.90 24.21
N GLU A 259 -29.99 4.67 25.04
CA GLU A 259 -29.49 5.25 26.31
C GLU A 259 -30.47 5.12 27.48
#